data_AF-A0A4Q3V5J5-F1
#
_entry.id   AF-A0A4Q3V5J5-F1
#
_cell.length_a   1.000
_cell.length_b   1.000
_cell.length_c   1.000
_cell.angle_alpha   90.00
_cell.angle_beta   90.00
_cell.angle_gamma   90.00
#
_symmetry.space_group_name_H-M   'P 1'
#
loop_
_entity.id
_entity.type
_entity.pdbx_description
1 polymer ?
#
loop_
_entity_poly.entity_id
_entity_poly.type
_entity_poly.pdbx_seq_one_letter_code
_entity_poly.pdbx_strand_id
1 'polypeptide(L)'
;MAPGIVLRSIDELNLWEKNYNQGDVDAIARSIERFGFRGALSIGTDDVTMKGNHTLKALRQIKEDGKPLPKGIIAGPVGDWYAACADISDLPYEEQVAYAIADNAIAGMATTDEEALNELLRELVEIRPDLTGDLGAFGVSLPEIVLPDISEFEVGSSQRLRPGGEIDPDGVMKGPTCTCPRCMFEFEVTA
;
A
#
# COMPACT_ATOMS: atom_id res chain seq x y z
N MET A 1 24.32 16.57 -18.76
CA MET A 1 24.48 15.14 -18.39
C MET A 1 23.77 14.33 -19.48
N ALA A 2 24.11 13.07 -19.73
CA ALA A 2 23.34 12.29 -20.72
C ALA A 2 21.99 11.88 -20.12
N PRO A 3 20.88 11.92 -20.88
CA PRO A 3 19.57 11.51 -20.37
C PRO A 3 19.62 10.06 -19.89
N GLY A 4 18.95 9.76 -18.78
CA GLY A 4 18.97 8.43 -18.18
C GLY A 4 18.40 8.37 -16.78
N ILE A 5 18.46 7.19 -16.17
CA ILE A 5 18.09 6.99 -14.77
C ILE A 5 19.30 7.28 -13.89
N VAL A 6 19.15 8.21 -12.96
CA VAL A 6 20.15 8.60 -11.96
C VAL A 6 19.58 8.45 -10.56
N LEU A 7 20.46 8.35 -9.56
CA LEU A 7 20.05 8.42 -8.15
C LEU A 7 20.26 9.84 -7.64
N ARG A 8 19.27 10.37 -6.92
CA ARG A 8 19.35 11.68 -6.25
C ARG A 8 18.82 11.60 -4.82
N SER A 9 19.43 12.38 -3.93
CA SER A 9 18.96 12.53 -2.57
C SER A 9 17.60 13.22 -2.58
N ILE A 10 16.60 12.63 -1.94
CA ILE A 10 15.27 13.24 -1.84
C ILE A 10 15.31 14.55 -1.05
N ASP A 11 16.33 14.78 -0.22
CA ASP A 11 16.44 16.01 0.58
C ASP A 11 16.99 17.18 -0.25
N GLU A 12 17.75 16.89 -1.30
CA GLU A 12 18.42 17.89 -2.15
C GLU A 12 17.58 18.28 -3.38
N LEU A 13 16.57 17.49 -3.75
CA LEU A 13 15.69 17.78 -4.88
C LEU A 13 14.84 19.04 -4.64
N ASN A 14 14.66 19.85 -5.67
CA ASN A 14 13.79 21.02 -5.61
C ASN A 14 12.38 20.65 -6.06
N LEU A 15 11.35 21.20 -5.42
CA LEU A 15 9.98 21.06 -5.90
C LEU A 15 9.74 22.04 -7.06
N TRP A 16 8.96 21.63 -8.05
CA TRP A 16 8.54 22.56 -9.10
C TRP A 16 7.40 23.44 -8.58
N GLU A 17 7.72 24.70 -8.25
CA GLU A 17 6.78 25.65 -7.63
C GLU A 17 5.52 25.91 -8.48
N LYS A 18 5.62 25.75 -9.81
CA LYS A 18 4.51 25.96 -10.75
C LYS A 18 3.66 24.71 -11.00
N ASN A 19 3.89 23.62 -10.26
CA ASN A 19 3.05 22.43 -10.36
C ASN A 19 1.60 22.77 -10.00
N TYR A 20 0.72 22.70 -11.00
CA TYR A 20 -0.69 23.10 -10.88
C TYR A 20 -1.59 21.97 -10.37
N ASN A 21 -1.13 20.72 -10.45
CA ASN A 21 -1.88 19.59 -9.92
C ASN A 21 -1.86 19.61 -8.38
N GLN A 22 -3.00 19.25 -7.79
CA GLN A 22 -3.14 18.93 -6.37
C GLN A 22 -3.27 17.41 -6.24
N GLY A 23 -2.64 16.83 -5.23
CA GLY A 23 -2.68 15.39 -4.96
C GLY A 23 -2.73 15.10 -3.48
N ASP A 24 -3.30 13.95 -3.12
CA ASP A 24 -3.36 13.47 -1.74
C ASP A 24 -2.00 12.85 -1.35
N VAL A 25 -1.17 13.64 -0.68
CA VAL A 25 0.17 13.23 -0.24
C VAL A 25 0.09 12.09 0.76
N ASP A 26 -0.91 12.08 1.65
CA ASP A 26 -1.06 11.05 2.66
C ASP A 26 -1.45 9.70 2.04
N ALA A 27 -2.34 9.70 1.03
CA ALA A 27 -2.67 8.49 0.27
C ALA A 27 -1.45 7.94 -0.46
N ILE A 28 -0.63 8.82 -1.06
CA ILE A 28 0.62 8.42 -1.71
C ILE A 28 1.61 7.85 -0.70
N ALA A 29 1.76 8.47 0.48
CA ALA A 29 2.64 8.00 1.54
C ALA A 29 2.22 6.59 2.02
N ARG A 30 0.93 6.38 2.28
CA ARG A 30 0.38 5.05 2.64
C ARG A 30 0.68 4.00 1.57
N SER A 31 0.54 4.36 0.29
CA SER A 31 0.84 3.44 -0.82
C SER A 31 2.33 3.09 -0.88
N ILE A 32 3.22 4.07 -0.71
CA ILE A 32 4.67 3.85 -0.66
C ILE A 32 5.07 3.01 0.54
N GLU A 33 4.49 3.23 1.72
CA GLU A 33 4.75 2.42 2.92
C GLU A 33 4.34 0.96 2.70
N ARG A 34 3.18 0.74 2.05
CA ARG A 34 2.64 -0.60 1.82
C ARG A 34 3.39 -1.36 0.72
N PHE A 35 3.61 -0.72 -0.42
CA PHE A 35 4.10 -1.38 -1.63
C PHE A 35 5.57 -1.07 -1.95
N GLY A 36 6.16 -0.08 -1.31
CA GLY A 36 7.45 0.51 -1.66
C GLY A 36 7.32 1.59 -2.74
N PHE A 37 8.41 2.32 -2.95
CA PHE A 37 8.58 3.21 -4.10
C PHE A 37 8.85 2.37 -5.35
N ARG A 38 7.92 2.40 -6.33
CA ARG A 38 7.98 1.58 -7.56
C ARG A 38 8.18 2.37 -8.85
N GLY A 39 8.16 3.71 -8.77
CA GLY A 39 8.34 4.58 -9.92
C GLY A 39 9.74 5.20 -9.99
N ALA A 40 9.84 6.26 -10.79
CA ALA A 40 10.94 7.19 -10.76
C ALA A 40 10.36 8.62 -10.71
N LEU A 41 11.09 9.55 -10.11
CA LEU A 41 10.81 10.98 -10.27
C LEU A 41 11.36 11.45 -11.63
N SER A 42 10.86 12.54 -12.22
CA SER A 42 11.57 13.18 -13.34
C SER A 42 12.16 14.49 -12.86
N ILE A 43 13.46 14.68 -13.09
CA ILE A 43 14.22 15.85 -12.64
C ILE A 43 14.76 16.62 -13.83
N GLY A 44 14.65 17.94 -13.75
CA GLY A 44 15.12 18.88 -14.75
C GLY A 44 16.41 19.58 -14.34
N THR A 45 16.63 20.75 -14.92
CA THR A 45 17.74 21.64 -14.55
C THR A 45 17.67 22.01 -13.06
N ASP A 46 18.83 22.16 -12.41
CA ASP A 46 18.95 22.48 -10.98
C ASP A 46 18.21 21.51 -10.05
N ASP A 47 18.13 20.23 -10.46
CA ASP A 47 17.48 19.13 -9.71
C ASP A 47 16.01 19.45 -9.35
N VAL A 48 15.32 20.23 -10.18
CA VAL A 48 13.89 20.52 -10.04
C VAL A 48 13.07 19.30 -10.44
N THR A 49 12.17 18.86 -9.55
CA THR A 49 11.28 17.72 -9.76
C THR A 49 10.13 18.13 -10.66
N MET A 50 10.25 17.85 -11.96
CA MET A 50 9.24 18.15 -12.97
C MET A 50 8.06 17.17 -12.91
N LYS A 51 8.31 15.91 -12.54
CA LYS A 51 7.28 14.86 -12.33
C LYS A 51 7.48 14.18 -10.98
N GLY A 52 6.36 13.94 -10.28
CA GLY A 52 6.36 13.25 -8.99
C GLY A 52 6.50 14.19 -7.78
N ASN A 53 6.09 15.46 -7.90
CA ASN A 53 6.14 16.43 -6.80
C ASN A 53 5.45 15.93 -5.52
N HIS A 54 4.23 15.38 -5.62
CA HIS A 54 3.53 14.81 -4.46
C HIS A 54 4.20 13.53 -3.94
N THR A 55 4.81 12.74 -4.81
CA THR A 55 5.60 11.56 -4.43
C THR A 55 6.85 11.96 -3.66
N LEU A 56 7.56 13.01 -4.07
CA LEU A 56 8.69 13.57 -3.33
C LEU A 56 8.26 14.07 -1.95
N LYS A 57 7.14 14.81 -1.87
CA LYS A 57 6.55 15.23 -0.59
C LYS A 57 6.23 14.04 0.32
N ALA A 58 5.61 12.99 -0.23
CA ALA A 58 5.28 11.80 0.52
C ALA A 58 6.53 11.05 1.03
N LEU A 59 7.58 10.94 0.21
CA LEU A 59 8.85 10.34 0.63
C LEU A 59 9.51 11.12 1.79
N ARG A 60 9.48 12.45 1.72
CA ARG A 60 9.98 13.32 2.79
C ARG A 60 9.14 13.17 4.05
N GLN A 61 7.80 13.17 3.93
CA GLN A 61 6.90 12.96 5.06
C GLN A 61 7.17 11.61 5.76
N ILE A 62 7.30 10.51 5.02
CA ILE A 62 7.63 9.19 5.59
C ILE A 62 8.95 9.24 6.38
N LYS A 63 9.97 9.92 5.84
CA LYS A 63 11.27 10.09 6.50
C LYS A 63 11.16 10.95 7.76
N GLU A 64 10.46 12.07 7.68
CA GLU A 64 10.22 13.01 8.79
C GLU A 64 9.42 12.35 9.93
N ASP A 65 8.44 11.52 9.59
CA ASP A 65 7.67 10.70 10.53
C ASP A 65 8.52 9.59 11.20
N GLY A 66 9.79 9.43 10.80
CA GLY A 66 10.69 8.41 11.33
C GLY A 66 10.32 6.98 10.93
N LYS A 67 9.56 6.82 9.85
CA LYS A 67 9.12 5.50 9.37
C LYS A 67 10.27 4.74 8.70
N PRO A 68 10.19 3.40 8.62
CA PRO A 68 11.21 2.60 7.97
C PRO A 68 11.44 3.00 6.50
N LEU A 69 12.68 2.86 6.04
CA LEU A 69 13.06 3.08 4.64
C LEU A 69 12.15 2.26 3.70
N PRO A 70 11.39 2.90 2.79
CA PRO A 70 10.56 2.20 1.83
C PRO A 70 11.40 1.35 0.87
N LYS A 71 10.88 0.17 0.50
CA LYS A 71 11.49 -0.64 -0.57
C LYS A 71 11.59 0.19 -1.85
N GLY A 72 12.73 0.11 -2.55
CA GLY A 72 12.98 0.88 -3.77
C GLY A 72 13.64 2.24 -3.54
N ILE A 73 13.74 2.71 -2.29
CA ILE A 73 14.62 3.81 -1.90
C ILE A 73 15.96 3.23 -1.44
N ILE A 74 17.05 3.87 -1.82
CA ILE A 74 18.41 3.45 -1.48
C ILE A 74 18.89 4.26 -0.28
N ALA A 75 19.36 3.57 0.76
CA ALA A 75 19.98 4.21 1.91
C ALA A 75 21.35 4.81 1.52
N GLY A 76 21.54 6.07 1.85
CA GLY A 76 22.81 6.78 1.78
C GLY A 76 23.69 6.57 3.01
N PRO A 77 24.96 7.00 2.94
CA PRO A 77 25.94 6.81 4.01
C PRO A 77 25.63 7.58 5.30
N VAL A 78 24.84 8.67 5.26
CA VAL A 78 24.55 9.53 6.42
C VAL A 78 23.04 9.61 6.71
N GLY A 79 22.30 8.54 6.40
CA GLY A 79 20.84 8.51 6.58
C GLY A 79 20.06 9.23 5.47
N ASP A 80 20.76 9.66 4.42
CA ASP A 80 20.15 10.19 3.19
C ASP A 80 19.33 9.12 2.49
N TRP A 81 18.27 9.53 1.81
CA TRP A 81 17.41 8.63 1.06
C TRP A 81 17.54 8.97 -0.42
N TYR A 82 17.95 8.01 -1.24
CA TYR A 82 18.14 8.19 -2.67
C TYR A 82 17.00 7.55 -3.46
N ALA A 83 16.35 8.34 -4.31
CA ALA A 83 15.32 7.89 -5.23
C ALA A 83 15.90 7.76 -6.65
N ALA A 84 15.33 6.85 -7.43
CA ALA A 84 15.56 6.80 -8.87
C ALA A 84 14.86 7.99 -9.54
N CYS A 85 15.60 8.68 -10.41
CA CYS A 85 15.14 9.85 -11.15
C CYS A 85 15.46 9.69 -12.63
N ALA A 86 14.49 9.94 -13.50
CA ALA A 86 14.73 10.19 -14.91
C ALA A 86 15.24 11.62 -15.09
N ASP A 87 16.48 11.76 -15.52
CA ASP A 87 17.10 13.06 -15.81
C ASP A 87 16.68 13.54 -17.20
N ILE A 88 15.97 14.68 -17.23
CA ILE A 88 15.51 15.38 -18.44
C ILE A 88 16.15 16.77 -18.56
N SER A 89 17.26 17.01 -17.87
CA SER A 89 17.98 18.29 -17.88
C SER A 89 18.65 18.61 -19.22
N ASP A 90 18.65 17.67 -20.16
CA ASP A 90 19.07 17.87 -21.55
C ASP A 90 18.03 18.63 -22.38
N LEU A 91 16.76 18.62 -21.97
CA LEU A 91 15.71 19.42 -22.58
C LEU A 91 15.81 20.90 -22.16
N PRO A 92 15.49 21.85 -23.05
CA PRO A 92 15.24 23.24 -22.65
C PRO A 92 14.14 23.33 -21.59
N TYR A 93 14.19 24.37 -20.73
CA TYR A 93 13.23 24.51 -19.63
C TYR A 93 11.77 24.49 -20.11
N GLU A 94 11.46 25.13 -21.23
CA GLU A 94 10.13 25.15 -21.83
C GLU A 94 9.65 23.74 -22.22
N GLU A 95 10.56 22.90 -22.72
CA GLU A 95 10.26 21.50 -23.06
C GLU A 95 10.12 20.63 -21.80
N GLN A 96 10.89 20.89 -20.74
CA GLN A 96 10.70 20.23 -19.44
C GLN A 96 9.30 20.54 -18.86
N VAL A 97 8.85 21.80 -18.99
CA VAL A 97 7.50 22.22 -18.57
C VAL A 97 6.44 21.57 -19.45
N ALA A 98 6.61 21.56 -20.77
CA ALA A 98 5.68 20.90 -21.70
C ALA A 98 5.58 19.39 -21.42
N TYR A 99 6.71 18.74 -21.14
CA TYR A 99 6.78 17.34 -20.72
C TYR A 99 5.95 17.11 -19.43
N ALA A 100 6.15 17.93 -18.40
CA ALA A 100 5.41 17.80 -17.14
C ALA A 100 3.89 17.99 -17.35
N ILE A 101 3.48 18.95 -18.18
CA ILE A 101 2.07 19.17 -18.53
C ILE A 101 1.49 17.97 -19.28
N ALA A 102 2.21 17.47 -20.29
CA ALA A 102 1.77 16.36 -21.12
C ALA A 102 1.62 15.07 -20.30
N ASP A 103 2.60 14.74 -19.45
CA ASP A 103 2.56 13.54 -18.60
C ASP A 103 1.38 13.58 -17.63
N ASN A 104 1.16 14.73 -16.97
CA ASN A 104 0.01 14.96 -16.11
C ASN A 104 -1.33 14.82 -16.86
N ALA A 105 -1.42 15.38 -18.06
CA ALA A 105 -2.63 15.30 -18.87
C ALA A 105 -2.93 13.85 -19.26
N ILE A 106 -1.92 13.10 -19.71
CA ILE A 106 -2.06 11.69 -20.08
C ILE A 106 -2.47 10.85 -18.87
N ALA A 107 -1.87 11.09 -17.70
CA ALA A 107 -2.25 10.38 -16.47
C ALA A 107 -3.73 10.61 -16.09
N GLY A 108 -4.27 11.79 -16.37
CA GLY A 108 -5.68 12.12 -16.13
C GLY A 108 -6.66 11.68 -17.23
N MET A 109 -6.18 11.21 -18.38
CA MET A 109 -7.03 10.76 -19.49
C MET A 109 -7.52 9.31 -19.33
N ALA A 110 -6.98 8.56 -18.37
CA ALA A 110 -7.40 7.19 -18.13
C ALA A 110 -8.85 7.14 -17.63
N THR A 111 -9.65 6.26 -18.23
CA THR A 111 -11.00 5.93 -17.77
C THR A 111 -11.02 4.53 -17.17
N THR A 112 -11.73 4.36 -16.06
CA THR A 112 -11.90 3.06 -15.42
C THR A 112 -12.95 2.23 -16.14
N ASP A 113 -12.61 0.99 -16.50
CA ASP A 113 -13.58 -0.04 -16.83
C ASP A 113 -14.05 -0.68 -15.52
N GLU A 114 -15.23 -0.27 -15.05
CA GLU A 114 -15.78 -0.69 -13.77
C GLU A 114 -16.05 -2.20 -13.73
N GLU A 115 -16.42 -2.83 -14.84
CA GLU A 115 -16.70 -4.28 -14.86
C GLU A 115 -15.40 -5.06 -14.68
N ALA A 116 -14.36 -4.68 -15.44
CA ALA A 116 -13.03 -5.28 -15.31
C ALA A 116 -12.40 -5.02 -13.94
N LEU A 117 -12.55 -3.80 -13.38
CA LEU A 117 -12.05 -3.47 -12.04
C LEU A 117 -12.73 -4.33 -10.97
N ASN A 118 -14.06 -4.44 -11.01
CA ASN A 118 -14.80 -5.22 -10.03
C ASN A 118 -14.44 -6.71 -10.08
N GLU A 119 -14.16 -7.25 -11.26
CA GLU A 119 -13.71 -8.63 -11.38
C GLU A 119 -12.35 -8.84 -10.72
N LEU A 120 -11.38 -7.97 -10.99
CA LEU A 120 -10.06 -8.01 -10.33
C LEU A 120 -10.17 -7.84 -8.82
N LEU A 121 -11.09 -7.00 -8.33
CA LEU A 121 -11.32 -6.83 -6.90
C LEU A 121 -11.89 -8.10 -6.26
N ARG A 122 -12.82 -8.81 -6.92
CA ARG A 122 -13.34 -10.10 -6.42
C ARG A 122 -12.24 -11.15 -6.33
N GLU A 123 -11.45 -11.30 -7.39
CA GLU A 123 -10.31 -12.22 -7.40
C GLU A 123 -9.32 -11.90 -6.26
N LEU A 124 -9.03 -10.61 -6.05
CA LEU A 124 -8.11 -10.19 -4.99
C LEU A 124 -8.67 -10.46 -3.59
N VAL A 125 -9.97 -10.26 -3.36
CA VAL A 125 -10.64 -10.57 -2.09
C VAL A 125 -10.52 -12.05 -1.77
N GLU A 126 -10.72 -12.93 -2.74
CA GLU A 126 -10.66 -14.38 -2.56
C GLU A 126 -9.25 -14.85 -2.16
N ILE A 127 -8.21 -14.29 -2.79
CA ILE A 127 -6.82 -14.73 -2.59
C ILE A 127 -6.18 -14.02 -1.38
N ARG A 128 -6.43 -12.72 -1.23
CA ARG A 128 -5.76 -11.81 -0.27
C ARG A 128 -6.73 -10.75 0.26
N PRO A 129 -7.67 -11.14 1.14
CA PRO A 129 -8.65 -10.20 1.71
C PRO A 129 -8.00 -9.10 2.58
N ASP A 130 -6.76 -9.29 3.04
CA ASP A 130 -6.02 -8.25 3.78
C ASP A 130 -5.58 -7.07 2.90
N LEU A 131 -5.51 -7.25 1.57
CA LEU A 131 -5.09 -6.18 0.65
C LEU A 131 -6.22 -5.22 0.29
N THR A 132 -7.48 -5.62 0.43
CA THR A 132 -8.63 -4.84 -0.06
C THR A 132 -8.96 -3.67 0.87
N GLY A 133 -8.76 -3.82 2.18
CA GLY A 133 -8.91 -2.72 3.15
C GLY A 133 -8.01 -1.51 2.83
N ASP A 134 -6.79 -1.76 2.32
CA ASP A 134 -5.86 -0.70 1.92
C ASP A 134 -6.35 0.05 0.68
N LEU A 135 -7.00 -0.65 -0.27
CA LEU A 135 -7.48 -0.06 -1.53
C LEU A 135 -8.55 1.01 -1.31
N GLY A 136 -9.45 0.81 -0.33
CA GLY A 136 -10.40 1.85 0.07
C GLY A 136 -9.73 3.14 0.54
N ALA A 137 -8.61 3.02 1.27
CA ALA A 137 -7.82 4.17 1.72
C ALA A 137 -7.03 4.87 0.59
N PHE A 138 -6.94 4.24 -0.58
CA PHE A 138 -6.39 4.81 -1.82
C PHE A 138 -7.48 5.35 -2.76
N GLY A 139 -8.74 5.38 -2.31
CA GLY A 139 -9.86 5.92 -3.09
C GLY A 139 -10.49 4.92 -4.07
N VAL A 140 -10.18 3.62 -3.96
CA VAL A 140 -10.84 2.58 -4.75
C VAL A 140 -12.17 2.23 -4.09
N SER A 141 -13.27 2.40 -4.82
CA SER A 141 -14.57 1.90 -4.38
C SER A 141 -14.57 0.37 -4.46
N LEU A 142 -14.70 -0.28 -3.30
CA LEU A 142 -14.81 -1.73 -3.24
C LEU A 142 -16.25 -2.14 -3.53
N PRO A 143 -16.49 -3.23 -4.29
CA PRO A 143 -17.83 -3.77 -4.44
C PRO A 143 -18.37 -4.22 -3.08
N GLU A 144 -19.68 -4.08 -2.87
CA GLU A 144 -20.34 -4.71 -1.73
C GLU A 144 -20.21 -6.23 -1.90
N ILE A 145 -19.29 -6.83 -1.14
CA ILE A 145 -19.17 -8.28 -1.06
C ILE A 145 -20.32 -8.75 -0.18
N VAL A 146 -21.33 -9.36 -0.80
CA VAL A 146 -22.34 -10.14 -0.06
C VAL A 146 -21.61 -11.37 0.46
N LEU A 147 -21.12 -11.29 1.70
CA LEU A 147 -20.67 -12.48 2.41
C LEU A 147 -21.88 -13.44 2.46
N PRO A 148 -21.72 -14.71 2.05
CA PRO A 148 -22.79 -15.67 2.18
C PRO A 148 -23.22 -15.70 3.64
N ASP A 149 -24.53 -15.63 3.86
CA ASP A 149 -25.13 -15.68 5.18
C ASP A 149 -24.67 -16.99 5.83
N ILE A 150 -23.86 -16.90 6.89
CA ILE A 150 -23.34 -18.05 7.65
C ILE A 150 -24.45 -18.79 8.42
N SER A 151 -25.72 -18.51 8.12
CA SER A 151 -26.91 -19.11 8.71
C SER A 151 -27.16 -20.57 8.31
N GLU A 152 -26.43 -21.10 7.32
CA GLU A 152 -26.53 -22.52 6.91
C GLU A 152 -25.38 -23.42 7.36
N PHE A 153 -24.42 -22.92 8.15
CA PHE A 153 -23.53 -23.83 8.87
C PHE A 153 -24.30 -24.42 10.05
N GLU A 154 -24.82 -25.65 9.90
CA GLU A 154 -25.34 -26.42 11.03
C GLU A 154 -24.23 -26.62 12.05
N VAL A 155 -24.13 -25.69 13.01
CA VAL A 155 -23.35 -25.89 14.22
C VAL A 155 -24.05 -27.02 14.97
N GLY A 156 -23.48 -28.22 14.88
CA GLY A 156 -23.92 -29.38 15.64
C GLY A 156 -24.22 -28.98 17.09
N SER A 157 -25.43 -29.29 17.52
CA SER A 157 -26.10 -28.80 18.73
C SER A 157 -25.18 -28.51 19.92
N SER A 158 -24.90 -27.23 20.17
CA SER A 158 -24.38 -26.76 21.45
C SER A 158 -25.45 -26.93 22.53
N GLN A 159 -25.19 -27.78 23.52
CA GLN A 159 -26.01 -27.87 24.73
C GLN A 159 -25.92 -26.54 25.48
N ARG A 160 -27.06 -25.92 25.76
CA ARG A 160 -27.13 -24.70 26.58
C ARG A 160 -26.64 -24.99 27.99
N LEU A 161 -25.47 -24.49 28.36
CA LEU A 161 -25.05 -24.42 29.75
C LEU A 161 -25.97 -23.47 30.50
N ARG A 162 -26.62 -23.96 31.56
CA ARG A 162 -27.41 -23.13 32.47
C ARG A 162 -26.45 -22.33 33.36
N PRO A 163 -26.72 -21.05 33.64
CA PRO A 163 -25.89 -20.29 34.59
C PRO A 163 -26.07 -20.89 35.98
N GLY A 164 -24.98 -21.36 36.60
CA GLY A 164 -24.96 -21.87 37.97
C GLY A 164 -24.86 -23.39 38.16
N GLY A 165 -24.58 -24.17 37.10
CA GLY A 165 -24.24 -25.59 37.27
C GLY A 165 -22.80 -25.76 37.74
N GLU A 166 -22.58 -26.49 38.84
CA GLU A 166 -21.25 -26.99 39.21
C GLU A 166 -20.69 -27.83 38.04
N ILE A 167 -19.47 -27.49 37.62
CA ILE A 167 -18.75 -28.23 36.59
C ILE A 167 -18.25 -29.51 37.25
N ASP A 168 -18.79 -30.66 36.86
CA ASP A 168 -18.25 -31.97 37.25
C ASP A 168 -16.89 -32.15 36.53
N PRO A 169 -15.76 -32.15 37.26
CA PRO A 169 -14.44 -32.23 36.64
C PRO A 169 -14.21 -33.58 35.93
N ASP A 170 -14.98 -34.63 36.27
CA ASP A 170 -14.88 -35.94 35.64
C ASP A 170 -15.83 -36.10 34.43
N GLY A 171 -16.74 -35.13 34.22
CA GLY A 171 -17.72 -35.11 33.13
C GLY A 171 -17.33 -34.29 31.90
N VAL A 172 -16.19 -33.60 31.94
CA VAL A 172 -15.68 -32.84 30.78
C VAL A 172 -15.16 -33.83 29.76
N MET A 173 -15.86 -33.98 28.63
CA MET A 173 -15.32 -34.70 27.48
C MET A 173 -13.99 -34.04 27.10
N LYS A 174 -12.89 -34.81 27.17
CA LYS A 174 -11.60 -34.38 26.66
C LYS A 174 -11.76 -34.03 25.18
N GLY A 175 -11.58 -32.76 24.87
CA GLY A 175 -11.64 -32.31 23.48
C GLY A 175 -10.48 -32.89 22.67
N PRO A 176 -10.57 -32.79 21.33
CA PRO A 176 -9.52 -33.30 20.46
C PRO A 176 -8.16 -32.65 20.81
N THR A 177 -7.12 -33.48 20.86
CA THR A 177 -5.74 -33.00 21.00
C THR A 177 -5.30 -32.36 19.69
N CYS A 178 -4.84 -31.12 19.79
CA CYS A 178 -4.27 -30.39 18.66
C CYS A 178 -2.79 -30.13 18.88
N THR A 179 -2.02 -30.16 17.80
CA THR A 179 -0.57 -29.91 17.82
C THR A 179 -0.29 -28.55 17.18
N CYS A 180 0.43 -27.67 17.89
CA CYS A 180 0.85 -26.39 17.33
C CYS A 180 1.83 -26.60 16.17
N PRO A 181 1.56 -26.15 14.93
CA PRO A 181 2.44 -26.38 13.78
C PRO A 181 3.77 -25.61 13.85
N ARG A 182 3.92 -24.70 14.82
CA ARG A 182 5.12 -23.87 14.98
C ARG A 182 6.10 -24.42 16.00
N CYS A 183 5.60 -24.99 17.10
CA CYS A 183 6.46 -25.48 18.19
C CYS A 183 6.20 -26.95 18.57
N MET A 184 5.30 -27.63 17.85
CA MET A 184 4.92 -29.02 18.05
C MET A 184 4.36 -29.34 19.44
N PHE A 185 3.92 -28.32 20.18
CA PHE A 185 3.28 -28.48 21.48
C PHE A 185 1.86 -29.02 21.32
N GLU A 186 1.53 -30.08 22.07
CA GLU A 186 0.21 -30.71 22.09
C GLU A 186 -0.63 -30.12 23.22
N PHE A 187 -1.87 -29.74 22.91
CA PHE A 187 -2.82 -29.23 23.90
C PHE A 187 -4.23 -29.76 23.63
N GLU A 188 -4.99 -29.98 24.71
CA GLU A 188 -6.39 -30.39 24.66
C GLU A 188 -7.26 -29.13 24.48
N VAL A 189 -8.10 -29.11 23.44
CA VAL A 189 -9.02 -27.99 23.20
C VAL A 189 -10.31 -28.22 23.99
N THR A 190 -10.48 -27.56 25.14
CA THR A 190 -11.77 -27.56 25.84
C THR A 190 -12.75 -26.67 25.08
N ALA A 191 -13.89 -27.24 24.69
CA ALA A 191 -15.03 -26.52 24.10
C ALA A 191 -15.74 -25.64 25.13
#